data_AF-A0AAD5GV58-F1
#
_entry.id   AF-A0AAD5GV58-F1
#
_cell.length_a   1.000
_cell.length_b   1.000
_cell.length_c   1.000
_cell.angle_alpha   90.00
_cell.angle_beta   90.00
_cell.angle_gamma   90.00
#
_symmetry.space_group_name_H-M   'P 1'
#
loop_
_entity.id
_entity.type
_entity.pdbx_description
1 polymer ?
#
loop_
_entity_poly.entity_id
_entity_poly.type
_entity_poly.pdbx_seq_one_letter_code
_entity_poly.pdbx_strand_id
1 'polypeptide(L)'
;VPMLRNLEYVGCYYITGSYKTQDYGYCVNTKNYRDLAYAVSFLPYYWRAMQCARRWLDEGDMGHLTNLGKYVSAMLAAGAKVAYEKEKSVGWLCIVVIMSSITTLYQLYWDFVKDWGLLQMNSKNPWLRNELILRRKFIYFLSMGLNVVLRLAWLQTVLHYKFGGIDYRLTGLFLAALEVIRRGHWNFY
;
A
#
# COMPACT_ATOMS: atom_id res chain seq x y z
N VAL A 1 3.50 -5.04 3.59
CA VAL A 1 2.38 -5.30 4.53
C VAL A 1 2.00 -6.78 4.57
N PRO A 2 1.77 -7.49 3.44
CA PRO A 2 1.43 -8.93 3.49
C PRO A 2 2.54 -9.80 4.11
N MET A 3 3.80 -9.45 3.84
CA MET A 3 4.96 -10.20 4.31
C MET A 3 5.08 -10.24 5.84
N LEU A 4 4.89 -9.12 6.55
CA LEU A 4 4.94 -9.10 8.01
C LEU A 4 3.79 -9.90 8.64
N ARG A 5 2.59 -9.83 8.06
CA ARG A 5 1.45 -10.65 8.47
C ARG A 5 1.70 -12.15 8.25
N ASN A 6 2.36 -12.51 7.15
CA ASN A 6 2.74 -13.89 6.87
C ASN A 6 3.85 -14.38 7.81
N LEU A 7 4.84 -13.53 8.13
CA LEU A 7 5.88 -13.86 9.12
C LEU A 7 5.29 -14.10 10.51
N GLU A 8 4.34 -13.27 10.92
CA GLU A 8 3.63 -13.47 12.18
C GLU A 8 2.80 -14.77 12.19
N TYR A 9 2.06 -15.05 11.11
CA TYR A 9 1.32 -16.31 10.98
C TYR A 9 2.26 -17.52 11.08
N VAL A 10 3.42 -17.48 10.39
CA VAL A 10 4.44 -18.52 10.45
C VAL A 10 5.00 -18.65 11.87
N GLY A 11 5.29 -17.53 12.54
CA GLY A 11 5.73 -17.52 13.94
C GLY A 11 4.71 -18.18 14.87
N CYS A 12 3.45 -17.78 14.77
CA CYS A 12 2.36 -18.39 15.54
C CYS A 12 2.23 -19.89 15.24
N TYR A 13 2.29 -20.29 13.98
CA TYR A 13 2.15 -21.68 13.54
C TYR A 13 3.21 -22.59 14.17
N TYR A 14 4.46 -22.14 14.22
CA TYR A 14 5.55 -22.91 14.84
C TYR A 14 5.54 -22.85 16.37
N ILE A 15 5.26 -21.69 16.98
CA ILE A 15 5.26 -21.52 18.45
C ILE A 15 4.12 -22.29 19.10
N THR A 16 2.93 -22.26 18.51
CA THR A 16 1.74 -22.93 19.06
C THR A 16 1.71 -24.43 18.77
N GLY A 17 2.65 -24.95 17.98
CA GLY A 17 2.66 -26.34 17.56
C GLY A 17 1.44 -26.72 16.71
N SER A 18 0.78 -25.75 16.07
CA SER A 18 -0.41 -25.92 15.23
C SER A 18 -0.21 -26.94 14.09
N TYR A 19 1.04 -27.14 13.65
CA TYR A 19 1.40 -28.21 12.71
C TYR A 19 1.16 -29.63 13.25
N LYS A 20 1.24 -29.84 14.57
CA LYS A 20 1.01 -31.15 15.21
C LYS A 20 -0.47 -31.46 15.34
N THR A 21 -1.29 -30.46 15.58
CA THR A 21 -2.74 -30.60 15.78
C THR A 21 -3.53 -30.46 14.47
N GLN A 22 -2.87 -30.13 13.36
CA GLN A 22 -3.48 -29.81 12.05
C GLN A 22 -4.53 -28.68 12.12
N ASP A 23 -4.53 -27.87 13.17
CA ASP A 23 -5.43 -26.73 13.32
C ASP A 23 -4.81 -25.47 12.70
N TYR A 24 -4.89 -25.37 11.38
CA TYR A 24 -4.41 -24.21 10.60
C TYR A 24 -5.16 -22.90 10.91
N GLY A 25 -6.32 -22.97 11.57
CA GLY A 25 -7.19 -21.84 11.88
C GLY A 25 -6.87 -21.15 13.21
N TYR A 26 -6.14 -21.82 14.11
CA TYR A 26 -5.84 -21.32 15.46
C TYR A 26 -5.26 -19.90 15.47
N CYS A 27 -4.26 -19.65 14.61
CA CYS A 27 -3.55 -18.37 14.51
C CYS A 27 -4.34 -17.26 13.83
N VAL A 28 -5.45 -17.59 13.15
CA VAL A 28 -6.32 -16.62 12.44
C VAL A 28 -7.59 -16.33 13.23
N ASN A 29 -8.10 -17.32 13.97
CA ASN A 29 -9.38 -17.24 14.67
C ASN A 29 -9.23 -16.70 16.11
N THR A 30 -8.05 -16.84 16.71
CA THR A 30 -7.79 -16.30 18.04
C THR A 30 -7.68 -14.77 18.01
N LYS A 31 -8.53 -14.08 18.80
CA LYS A 31 -8.58 -12.60 18.85
C LYS A 31 -7.22 -11.94 19.07
N ASN A 32 -6.42 -12.46 20.01
CA ASN A 32 -5.12 -11.87 20.36
C ASN A 32 -4.14 -11.85 19.18
N TYR A 33 -4.04 -12.96 18.43
CA TYR A 33 -3.17 -13.06 17.26
C TYR A 33 -3.72 -12.24 16.08
N ARG A 34 -5.04 -12.12 15.95
CA ARG A 34 -5.65 -11.27 14.94
C ARG A 34 -5.40 -9.78 15.19
N ASP A 35 -5.49 -9.33 16.44
CA ASP A 35 -5.24 -7.94 16.80
C ASP A 35 -3.75 -7.59 16.69
N LEU A 36 -2.86 -8.52 17.03
CA LEU A 36 -1.41 -8.42 16.78
C LEU A 36 -1.12 -8.31 15.27
N ALA A 37 -1.78 -9.12 14.44
CA ALA A 37 -1.66 -9.06 12.98
C ALA A 37 -2.07 -7.73 12.38
N TYR A 38 -3.10 -7.09 12.93
CA TYR A 38 -3.42 -5.73 12.56
C TYR A 38 -2.30 -4.78 12.99
N ALA A 39 -1.85 -4.79 14.25
CA ALA A 39 -0.80 -3.90 14.74
C ALA A 39 0.52 -4.01 13.94
N VAL A 40 0.96 -5.24 13.66
CA VAL A 40 2.16 -5.53 12.86
C VAL A 40 2.02 -5.00 11.42
N SER A 41 0.82 -5.01 10.86
CA SER A 41 0.56 -4.45 9.53
C SER A 41 0.66 -2.91 9.48
N PHE A 42 0.47 -2.21 10.59
CA PHE A 42 0.60 -0.75 10.72
C PHE A 42 2.04 -0.28 10.87
N LEU A 43 2.93 -1.12 11.42
CA LEU A 43 4.32 -0.76 11.73
C LEU A 43 5.09 -0.14 10.54
N PRO A 44 5.03 -0.66 9.30
CA PRO A 44 5.76 -0.07 8.17
C PRO A 44 5.31 1.35 7.84
N TYR A 45 4.01 1.63 7.95
CA TYR A 45 3.45 2.94 7.69
C TYR A 45 3.85 3.92 8.79
N TYR A 46 3.79 3.48 10.05
CA TYR A 46 4.23 4.26 11.21
C TYR A 46 5.72 4.63 11.10
N TRP A 47 6.60 3.66 10.80
CA TRP A 47 8.03 3.95 10.66
C TRP A 47 8.31 4.96 9.55
N ARG A 48 7.66 4.81 8.39
CA ARG A 48 7.79 5.76 7.28
C ARG A 48 7.28 7.15 7.63
N ALA A 49 6.16 7.24 8.35
CA ALA A 49 5.63 8.50 8.86
C ALA A 49 6.64 9.15 9.80
N MET A 50 7.15 8.42 10.80
CA MET A 50 8.14 8.96 11.74
C MET A 50 9.44 9.42 11.07
N GLN A 51 9.91 8.71 10.04
CA GLN A 51 11.06 9.14 9.24
C GLN A 51 10.80 10.47 8.52
N CYS A 52 9.61 10.64 7.93
CA CYS A 52 9.23 11.89 7.25
C CYS A 52 9.03 13.03 8.24
N ALA A 53 8.43 12.76 9.40
CA ALA A 53 8.25 13.73 10.47
C ALA A 53 9.59 14.22 11.02
N ARG A 54 10.54 13.30 11.25
CA ARG A 54 11.89 13.66 11.69
C ARG A 54 12.62 14.52 10.67
N ARG A 55 12.59 14.13 9.39
CA ARG A 55 13.19 14.93 8.30
C ARG A 55 12.55 16.31 8.16
N TRP A 56 11.24 16.41 8.35
CA TRP A 56 10.58 17.71 8.37
C TRP A 56 11.03 18.58 9.54
N LEU A 57 11.21 18.01 10.74
CA LEU A 57 11.74 18.74 11.89
C LEU A 57 13.20 19.17 11.69
N ASP A 58 14.01 18.34 11.00
CA ASP A 58 15.44 18.60 10.77
C ASP A 58 15.68 19.58 9.60
N GLU A 59 14.94 19.47 8.49
CA GLU A 59 15.17 20.25 7.25
C GLU A 59 14.15 21.39 7.04
N GLY A 60 12.99 21.35 7.71
CA GLY A 60 11.92 22.35 7.55
C GLY A 60 11.18 22.32 6.22
N ASP A 61 11.54 21.43 5.28
CA ASP A 61 10.93 21.36 3.96
C ASP A 61 9.50 20.78 4.00
N MET A 62 8.54 21.55 3.49
CA MET A 62 7.13 21.18 3.36
C MET A 62 6.93 19.94 2.48
N GLY A 63 7.90 19.60 1.61
CA GLY A 63 7.90 18.35 0.85
C GLY A 63 7.81 17.10 1.74
N HIS A 64 8.55 17.08 2.86
CA HIS A 64 8.53 15.95 3.81
C HIS A 64 7.22 15.87 4.59
N LEU A 65 6.64 17.02 4.94
CA LEU A 65 5.33 17.10 5.60
C LEU A 65 4.21 16.58 4.68
N THR A 66 4.32 16.86 3.39
CA THR A 66 3.36 16.37 2.40
C THR A 66 3.47 14.85 2.23
N ASN A 67 4.69 14.30 2.24
CA ASN A 67 4.93 12.85 2.24
C ASN A 67 4.46 12.18 3.55
N LEU A 68 4.60 12.85 4.70
CA LEU A 68 4.03 12.40 5.98
C LEU A 68 2.51 12.20 5.86
N GLY A 69 1.80 13.18 5.28
CA GLY A 69 0.37 13.10 5.03
C GLY A 69 -0.04 11.88 4.19
N LYS A 70 0.78 11.48 3.22
CA LYS A 70 0.59 10.24 2.42
C LYS A 70 0.52 8.99 3.30
N TYR A 71 1.41 8.87 4.27
CA TYR A 71 1.45 7.70 5.15
C TYR A 71 0.36 7.74 6.21
N VAL A 72 0.08 8.92 6.77
CA VAL A 72 -1.00 9.10 7.77
C VAL A 72 -2.38 8.81 7.17
N SER A 73 -2.66 9.30 5.96
CA SER A 73 -3.92 9.00 5.26
C SER A 73 -4.11 7.51 5.00
N ALA A 74 -3.05 6.80 4.59
CA ALA A 74 -3.08 5.34 4.44
C ALA A 74 -3.33 4.60 5.77
N MET A 75 -2.77 5.08 6.88
CA MET A 75 -3.05 4.54 8.22
C MET A 75 -4.51 4.76 8.62
N LEU A 76 -5.07 5.95 8.39
CA LEU A 76 -6.47 6.23 8.70
C LEU A 76 -7.42 5.34 7.87
N ALA A 77 -7.13 5.13 6.58
CA ALA A 77 -7.91 4.24 5.73
C ALA A 77 -7.85 2.78 6.22
N ALA A 78 -6.68 2.31 6.63
CA ALA A 78 -6.52 0.99 7.23
C ALA A 78 -7.26 0.85 8.58
N GLY A 79 -7.22 1.87 9.43
CA GLY A 79 -7.93 1.89 10.71
C GLY A 79 -9.46 1.86 10.53
N ALA A 80 -9.98 2.66 9.61
CA ALA A 80 -11.40 2.64 9.23
C ALA A 80 -11.84 1.26 8.72
N LYS A 81 -10.96 0.56 7.99
CA LYS A 81 -11.24 -0.80 7.50
C LYS A 81 -11.34 -1.81 8.64
N VAL A 82 -10.45 -1.73 9.64
CA VAL A 82 -10.52 -2.60 10.83
C VAL A 82 -11.82 -2.35 11.61
N ALA A 83 -12.22 -1.09 11.75
CA ALA A 83 -13.50 -0.74 12.36
C ALA A 83 -14.69 -1.31 11.57
N TYR A 84 -14.66 -1.22 10.24
CA TYR A 84 -15.66 -1.84 9.37
C TYR A 84 -15.72 -3.37 9.52
N GLU A 85 -14.57 -4.07 9.57
CA GLU A 85 -14.56 -5.53 9.73
C GLU A 85 -15.14 -5.98 11.08
N LYS A 86 -15.12 -5.11 12.10
CA LYS A 86 -15.66 -5.37 13.44
C LYS A 86 -17.17 -5.14 13.54
N GLU A 87 -17.68 -4.07 12.94
CA GLU A 87 -19.07 -3.62 13.12
C GLU A 87 -19.96 -3.86 11.88
N LYS A 88 -19.36 -4.16 10.71
CA LYS A 88 -20.01 -4.46 9.42
C LYS A 88 -21.17 -3.53 9.02
N SER A 89 -21.15 -2.28 9.48
CA SER A 89 -22.17 -1.29 9.16
C SER A 89 -21.95 -0.68 7.77
N VAL A 90 -23.04 -0.39 7.07
CA VAL A 90 -23.03 0.30 5.76
C VAL A 90 -22.35 1.67 5.88
N GLY A 91 -22.51 2.37 7.01
CA GLY A 91 -21.84 3.66 7.25
C GLY A 91 -20.32 3.54 7.26
N TRP A 92 -19.78 2.51 7.92
CA TRP A 92 -18.35 2.23 7.94
C TRP A 92 -17.83 1.78 6.57
N LEU A 93 -18.62 1.06 5.76
CA LEU A 93 -18.27 0.73 4.38
C LEU A 93 -18.08 2.00 3.54
N CYS A 94 -19.02 2.95 3.62
CA CYS A 94 -18.92 4.23 2.91
C CYS A 94 -17.66 5.00 3.30
N ILE A 95 -17.35 5.08 4.60
CA ILE A 95 -16.13 5.73 5.10
C ILE A 95 -14.87 5.06 4.53
N VAL A 96 -14.80 3.73 4.55
CA VAL A 96 -13.66 2.98 4.00
C VAL A 96 -13.48 3.24 2.51
N VAL A 97 -14.57 3.24 1.74
CA VAL A 97 -14.54 3.50 0.30
C VAL A 97 -14.06 4.92 0.02
N ILE A 98 -14.59 5.92 0.72
CA ILE A 98 -14.21 7.33 0.56
C ILE A 98 -12.74 7.53 0.92
N MET A 99 -12.32 7.07 2.10
CA MET A 99 -10.94 7.22 2.58
C MET A 99 -9.94 6.48 1.68
N SER A 100 -10.28 5.28 1.21
CA SER A 100 -9.42 4.53 0.28
C SER A 100 -9.33 5.21 -1.08
N SER A 101 -10.43 5.79 -1.56
CA SER A 101 -10.46 6.52 -2.83
C SER A 101 -9.61 7.79 -2.76
N ILE A 102 -9.78 8.61 -1.71
CA ILE A 102 -8.97 9.82 -1.49
C ILE A 102 -7.49 9.45 -1.38
N THR A 103 -7.16 8.43 -0.59
CA THR A 103 -5.78 7.95 -0.44
C THR A 103 -5.22 7.53 -1.80
N THR A 104 -6.00 6.83 -2.63
CA THR A 104 -5.53 6.36 -3.94
C THR A 104 -5.31 7.51 -4.91
N LEU A 105 -6.24 8.46 -4.98
CA LEU A 105 -6.11 9.65 -5.80
C LEU A 105 -4.89 10.49 -5.40
N TYR A 106 -4.68 10.65 -4.10
CA TYR A 106 -3.52 11.36 -3.58
C TYR A 106 -2.20 10.68 -3.94
N GLN A 107 -2.13 9.35 -3.84
CA GLN A 107 -0.93 8.61 -4.22
C GLN A 107 -0.69 8.66 -5.73
N LEU A 108 -1.74 8.54 -6.56
CA LEU A 108 -1.62 8.71 -8.01
C LEU A 108 -1.14 10.12 -8.38
N TYR A 109 -1.74 11.16 -7.78
CA TYR A 109 -1.31 12.53 -7.98
C TYR A 109 0.16 12.71 -7.66
N TRP A 110 0.62 12.16 -6.52
CA TRP A 110 2.01 12.24 -6.12
C TRP A 110 2.93 11.58 -7.14
N ASP A 111 2.65 10.34 -7.50
CA ASP A 111 3.45 9.59 -8.47
C ASP A 111 3.54 10.43 -9.77
N PHE A 112 2.43 10.84 -10.37
CA PHE A 112 2.41 11.58 -11.64
C PHE A 112 3.04 12.97 -11.60
N VAL A 113 2.71 13.76 -10.59
CA VAL A 113 3.03 15.19 -10.59
C VAL A 113 4.37 15.46 -9.93
N LYS A 114 4.64 14.81 -8.80
CA LYS A 114 5.87 15.04 -8.03
C LYS A 114 7.01 14.16 -8.52
N ASP A 115 6.75 12.88 -8.79
CA ASP A 115 7.83 11.96 -9.17
C ASP A 115 8.12 11.98 -10.68
N TRP A 116 7.09 11.95 -11.54
CA TRP A 116 7.26 12.02 -13.01
C TRP A 116 7.36 13.45 -13.56
N GLY A 117 6.86 14.45 -12.83
CA GLY A 117 6.91 15.86 -13.26
C GLY A 117 5.89 16.23 -14.35
N LEU A 118 4.75 15.53 -14.42
CA LEU A 118 3.82 15.61 -15.57
C LEU A 118 3.18 17.00 -15.82
N LEU A 119 3.24 17.90 -14.84
CA LEU A 119 2.68 19.26 -14.91
C LEU A 119 3.74 20.37 -14.82
N GLN A 120 5.02 20.05 -14.99
CA GLN A 120 6.07 21.07 -15.07
C GLN A 120 6.08 21.71 -16.47
N MET A 121 5.26 22.76 -16.68
CA MET A 121 5.18 23.48 -17.96
C MET A 121 6.48 24.27 -18.28
N ASN A 122 7.28 24.62 -17.27
CA ASN A 122 8.56 25.35 -17.42
C ASN A 122 9.78 24.42 -17.54
N SER A 123 9.58 23.16 -17.92
CA SER A 123 10.64 22.16 -18.11
C SER A 123 11.15 22.17 -19.56
N LYS A 124 12.45 21.87 -19.79
CA LYS A 124 13.04 21.62 -21.12
C LYS A 124 12.27 20.53 -21.89
N ASN A 125 11.55 19.66 -21.20
CA ASN A 125 10.63 18.68 -21.76
C ASN A 125 9.22 18.97 -21.22
N PRO A 126 8.31 19.60 -22.00
CA PRO A 126 6.95 19.83 -21.52
C PRO A 126 6.33 18.49 -21.11
N TRP A 127 5.80 18.46 -19.88
CA TRP A 127 5.11 17.34 -19.24
C TRP A 127 6.01 16.23 -18.66
N LEU A 128 7.31 16.46 -18.55
CA LEU A 128 8.23 15.58 -17.81
C LEU A 128 9.28 16.39 -17.06
N ARG A 129 9.87 15.81 -16.00
CA ARG A 129 11.00 16.45 -15.29
C ARG A 129 12.19 16.71 -16.23
N ASN A 130 13.03 17.70 -15.86
CA ASN A 130 14.20 18.10 -16.67
C ASN A 130 15.25 16.98 -16.84
N GLU A 131 15.51 16.20 -15.80
CA GLU A 131 16.54 15.15 -15.77
C GLU A 131 15.96 13.77 -16.09
N LEU A 132 16.00 13.31 -17.34
CA LEU A 132 15.49 11.99 -17.73
C LEU A 132 16.63 10.97 -17.80
N ILE A 133 16.53 9.88 -17.03
CA ILE A 133 17.47 8.74 -17.08
C ILE A 133 17.44 8.05 -18.45
N LEU A 134 16.27 7.93 -19.08
CA LEU A 134 16.09 7.31 -20.39
C LEU A 134 15.87 8.37 -21.46
N ARG A 135 16.55 8.19 -22.60
CA ARG A 135 16.45 9.12 -23.75
C ARG A 135 15.08 9.08 -24.45
N ARG A 136 14.32 7.97 -24.35
CA ARG A 136 13.03 7.79 -25.03
C ARG A 136 11.84 8.17 -24.15
N LYS A 137 11.19 9.28 -24.47
CA LYS A 137 10.01 9.83 -23.75
C LYS A 137 8.81 8.87 -23.71
N PHE A 138 8.59 8.09 -24.77
CA PHE A 138 7.45 7.14 -24.83
C PHE A 138 7.48 6.07 -23.73
N ILE A 139 8.67 5.64 -23.31
CA ILE A 139 8.83 4.65 -22.24
C ILE A 139 8.30 5.20 -20.91
N TYR A 140 8.45 6.50 -20.65
CA TYR A 140 7.91 7.15 -19.45
C TYR A 140 6.38 7.13 -19.44
N PHE A 141 5.72 7.42 -20.56
CA PHE A 141 4.26 7.36 -20.65
C PHE A 141 3.71 5.93 -20.53
N LEU A 142 4.38 4.94 -21.12
CA LEU A 142 4.04 3.52 -20.92
C LEU A 142 4.21 3.09 -19.45
N SER A 143 5.33 3.46 -18.84
CA SER A 143 5.61 3.22 -17.43
C SER A 143 4.54 3.80 -16.51
N MET A 144 4.10 5.03 -16.82
CA MET A 144 3.02 5.71 -16.14
C MET A 144 1.69 4.98 -16.24
N GLY A 145 1.30 4.54 -17.44
CA GLY A 145 0.10 3.73 -17.64
C GLY A 145 0.17 2.41 -16.87
N LEU A 146 1.32 1.75 -16.91
CA LEU A 146 1.58 0.51 -16.17
C LEU A 146 1.47 0.74 -14.64
N ASN A 147 1.98 1.87 -14.13
CA ASN A 147 1.88 2.21 -12.71
C ASN A 147 0.42 2.33 -12.27
N VAL A 148 -0.48 2.91 -13.07
CA VAL A 148 -1.92 2.99 -12.76
C VAL A 148 -2.55 1.60 -12.67
N VAL A 149 -2.32 0.75 -13.68
CA VAL A 149 -2.89 -0.61 -13.71
C VAL A 149 -2.43 -1.41 -12.49
N LEU A 150 -1.12 -1.36 -12.18
CA LEU A 150 -0.56 -2.02 -11.01
C LEU A 150 -1.09 -1.40 -9.69
N ARG A 151 -1.41 -0.11 -9.67
CA ARG A 151 -2.03 0.57 -8.52
C ARG A 151 -3.46 0.09 -8.27
N LEU A 152 -4.24 -0.11 -9.33
CA LEU A 152 -5.59 -0.66 -9.23
C LEU A 152 -5.54 -2.11 -8.72
N ALA A 153 -4.57 -2.91 -9.18
CA ALA A 153 -4.33 -4.25 -8.65
C ALA A 153 -3.95 -4.21 -7.15
N TRP A 154 -3.15 -3.22 -6.73
CA TRP A 154 -2.86 -3.02 -5.30
C TRP A 154 -4.12 -2.64 -4.50
N LEU A 155 -4.97 -1.74 -4.99
CA LEU A 155 -6.22 -1.38 -4.31
C LEU A 155 -7.09 -2.62 -4.06
N GLN A 156 -7.16 -3.52 -5.03
CA GLN A 156 -7.86 -4.79 -4.92
C GLN A 156 -7.31 -5.67 -3.78
N THR A 157 -5.99 -5.70 -3.54
CA THR A 157 -5.41 -6.40 -2.36
C THR A 157 -5.88 -5.81 -1.05
N VAL A 158 -5.95 -4.47 -0.97
CA VAL A 158 -6.32 -3.76 0.25
C VAL A 158 -7.81 -3.93 0.53
N LEU A 159 -8.66 -4.02 -0.50
CA LEU A 159 -10.10 -4.18 -0.32
C LEU A 159 -10.53 -5.65 -0.11
N HIS A 160 -9.64 -6.63 -0.25
CA HIS A 160 -9.95 -8.08 -0.16
C HIS A 160 -11.24 -8.45 -0.92
N TYR A 161 -11.46 -7.87 -2.11
CA TYR A 161 -12.65 -8.18 -2.89
C TYR A 161 -12.57 -9.64 -3.37
N LYS A 162 -13.53 -10.47 -2.95
CA LYS A 162 -13.61 -11.86 -3.39
C LYS A 162 -14.02 -11.87 -4.86
N PHE A 163 -13.06 -12.06 -5.75
CA PHE A 163 -13.37 -12.45 -7.13
C PHE A 163 -14.03 -13.83 -7.08
N GLY A 164 -15.22 -13.92 -7.67
CA GLY A 164 -16.10 -15.09 -7.57
C GLY A 164 -15.34 -16.42 -7.69
N GLY A 165 -15.45 -17.25 -6.67
CA GLY A 165 -15.03 -18.66 -6.68
C GLY A 165 -13.52 -18.97 -6.67
N ILE A 166 -12.63 -18.01 -6.94
CA ILE A 166 -11.17 -18.27 -7.01
C ILE A 166 -10.57 -18.24 -5.60
N ASP A 167 -9.68 -19.21 -5.33
CA ASP A 167 -9.03 -19.33 -4.03
C ASP A 167 -8.27 -18.05 -3.65
N TYR A 168 -8.53 -17.55 -2.43
CA TYR A 168 -7.98 -16.29 -1.92
C TYR A 168 -6.45 -16.33 -1.82
N ARG A 169 -5.89 -17.53 -1.68
CA ARG A 169 -4.44 -17.77 -1.63
C ARG A 169 -3.77 -17.52 -2.97
N LEU A 170 -4.36 -18.03 -4.06
CA LEU A 170 -3.84 -17.88 -5.41
C LEU A 170 -3.93 -16.42 -5.87
N THR A 171 -5.06 -15.78 -5.60
CA THR A 171 -5.27 -14.36 -5.86
C THR A 171 -4.27 -13.50 -5.06
N GLY A 172 -4.03 -13.83 -3.80
CA GLY A 172 -3.04 -13.16 -2.96
C GLY A 172 -1.60 -13.28 -3.48
N LEU A 173 -1.21 -14.47 -3.96
CA LEU A 173 0.12 -14.69 -4.56
C LEU A 173 0.31 -13.85 -5.82
N PHE A 174 -0.67 -13.89 -6.73
CA PHE A 174 -0.61 -13.16 -7.99
C PHE A 174 -0.51 -11.65 -7.75
N LEU A 175 -1.34 -11.12 -6.86
CA LEU A 175 -1.31 -9.69 -6.54
C LEU A 175 -0.02 -9.29 -5.80
N ALA A 176 0.56 -10.17 -4.98
CA ALA A 176 1.86 -9.92 -4.35
C ALA A 176 2.99 -9.86 -5.39
N ALA A 177 2.98 -10.75 -6.39
CA ALA A 177 3.94 -10.71 -7.49
C ALA A 177 3.84 -9.41 -8.31
N LEU A 178 2.61 -8.95 -8.59
CA LEU A 178 2.39 -7.67 -9.27
C LEU A 178 2.94 -6.48 -8.47
N GLU A 179 2.77 -6.47 -7.14
CA GLU A 179 3.34 -5.42 -6.29
C GLU A 179 4.89 -5.43 -6.30
N VAL A 180 5.52 -6.61 -6.37
CA VAL A 180 6.98 -6.72 -6.52
C VAL A 180 7.44 -6.17 -7.86
N ILE A 181 6.78 -6.54 -8.96
CA ILE A 181 7.08 -6.02 -10.30
C ILE A 181 6.93 -4.50 -10.31
N ARG A 182 5.87 -3.96 -9.71
CA ARG A 182 5.65 -2.50 -9.61
C ARG A 182 6.81 -1.79 -8.92
N ARG A 183 7.32 -2.35 -7.81
CA ARG A 183 8.46 -1.79 -7.07
C ARG A 183 9.78 -1.95 -7.83
N GLY A 184 9.98 -3.08 -8.48
CA GLY A 184 11.15 -3.31 -9.33
C GLY A 184 11.20 -2.33 -10.51
N HIS A 185 10.06 -2.14 -11.16
CA HIS A 185 9.89 -1.16 -12.22
C HIS A 185 10.17 0.26 -11.73
N TRP A 186 9.69 0.63 -10.54
CA TRP A 186 9.96 1.94 -9.95
C TRP A 186 11.45 2.19 -9.66
N ASN A 187 12.17 1.19 -9.15
CA ASN A 187 13.60 1.32 -8.84
C ASN A 187 14.50 1.55 -10.06
N PHE A 188 13.99 1.34 -11.27
CA PHE A 188 14.75 1.54 -12.50
C PHE A 188 14.80 3.02 -12.94
N TYR A 189 13.85 3.85 -12.49
CA TYR A 189 13.72 5.28 -12.80
C TYR A 189 14.07 6.16 -11.59
#